data_AF-A0A4U3CHA0-F1
#
_entry.id   AF-A0A4U3CHA0-F1
#
_cell.length_a   1.000
_cell.length_b   1.000
_cell.length_c   1.000
_cell.angle_alpha   90.00
_cell.angle_beta   90.00
_cell.angle_gamma   90.00
#
_symmetry.space_group_name_H-M   'P 1'
#
loop_
_entity.id
_entity.type
_entity.pdbx_description
1 polymer ?
#
loop_
_entity_poly.entity_id
_entity_poly.type
_entity_poly.pdbx_seq_one_letter_code
_entity_poly.pdbx_strand_id
1 'polypeptide(L)'
;MTAGFGTLGVVRVQVAGTWLATVPMPTADAKAYAHRLRNDVAAAKNYPTLVEFDASDGGPCWIRGRNVSVIDVVSTEDPGA
;
A
#
# COMPACT_ATOMS: atom_id res chain seq x y z
N MET A 1 -23.11 -21.96 6.83
CA MET A 1 -22.29 -21.34 5.76
C MET A 1 -21.63 -20.11 6.33
N THR A 2 -20.44 -20.26 6.91
CA THR A 2 -19.57 -19.13 7.25
C THR A 2 -19.02 -18.60 5.94
N ALA A 3 -19.50 -17.45 5.47
CA ALA A 3 -18.77 -16.69 4.47
C ALA A 3 -17.40 -16.42 5.09
N GLY A 4 -16.35 -17.06 4.59
CA GLY A 4 -15.00 -16.80 5.05
C GLY A 4 -14.74 -15.31 4.85
N PHE A 5 -14.51 -14.58 5.93
CA PHE A 5 -13.91 -13.26 5.83
C PHE A 5 -12.59 -13.48 5.10
N GLY A 6 -12.52 -13.08 3.82
CA GLY A 6 -11.33 -13.32 3.02
C GLY A 6 -10.11 -12.68 3.68
N THR A 7 -8.95 -13.35 3.59
CA THR A 7 -7.68 -12.87 4.14
C THR A 7 -7.51 -11.38 3.86
N LEU A 8 -7.42 -10.58 4.91
CA LEU A 8 -7.22 -9.13 4.81
C LEU A 8 -5.72 -8.84 4.70
N GLY A 9 -5.37 -7.87 3.87
CA GLY A 9 -4.02 -7.39 3.66
C GLY A 9 -3.91 -5.88 3.80
N VAL A 10 -2.71 -5.42 4.14
CA VAL A 10 -2.33 -4.01 4.21
C VAL A 10 -1.19 -3.76 3.25
N VAL A 11 -1.26 -2.66 2.50
CA VAL A 11 -0.13 -2.21 1.68
C VAL A 11 0.73 -1.28 2.51
N ARG A 12 2.01 -1.63 2.66
CA ARG A 12 3.01 -0.81 3.34
C ARG A 12 3.96 -0.19 2.35
N VAL A 13 4.28 1.08 2.55
CA VAL A 13 5.22 1.83 1.72
C VAL A 13 6.26 2.48 2.62
N GLN A 14 7.53 2.29 2.30
CA GLN A 14 8.62 2.99 2.98
C GLN A 14 8.98 4.26 2.19
N VAL A 15 8.84 5.42 2.83
CA VAL A 15 9.11 6.75 2.26
C VAL A 15 10.13 7.46 3.13
N ALA A 16 11.31 7.75 2.57
CA ALA A 16 12.40 8.45 3.29
C ALA A 16 12.69 7.85 4.70
N GLY A 17 12.63 6.52 4.82
CA GLY A 17 12.87 5.80 6.07
C GLY A 17 11.64 5.60 6.97
N THR A 18 10.50 6.22 6.66
CA THR A 18 9.25 6.08 7.44
C THR A 18 8.27 5.13 6.74
N TRP A 19 7.58 4.28 7.51
CA TRP A 19 6.55 3.40 6.98
C TRP A 19 5.17 4.05 7.02
N LEU A 20 4.47 3.99 5.90
CA LEU A 20 3.05 4.30 5.77
C LEU A 20 2.30 3.00 5.45
N ALA A 21 1.06 2.90 5.93
CA ALA A 21 0.22 1.74 5.75
C ALA A 21 -1.19 2.15 5.35
N THR A 22 -1.84 1.36 4.50
CA THR A 22 -3.27 1.49 4.20
C THR A 22 -4.08 0.89 5.35
N VAL A 23 -5.39 1.14 5.37
CA VAL A 23 -6.29 0.29 6.18
C VAL A 23 -6.34 -1.13 5.62
N PRO A 24 -6.71 -2.12 6.45
CA PRO A 24 -6.93 -3.49 5.99
C PRO A 24 -8.02 -3.55 4.90
N MET A 25 -7.71 -4.27 3.82
CA MET A 25 -8.62 -4.52 2.70
C MET A 25 -8.48 -5.97 2.23
N PRO A 26 -9.38 -6.51 1.39
CA PRO A 26 -9.20 -7.86 0.84
C PRO A 26 -7.82 -8.02 0.19
N THR A 27 -7.12 -9.13 0.45
CA THR A 27 -5.73 -9.32 -0.03
C THR A 27 -5.60 -9.19 -1.56
N ALA A 28 -6.63 -9.60 -2.31
CA ALA A 28 -6.65 -9.41 -3.76
C ALA A 28 -6.62 -7.91 -4.14
N ASP A 29 -7.41 -7.09 -3.45
CA ASP A 29 -7.45 -5.64 -3.65
C ASP A 29 -6.14 -4.99 -3.19
N ALA A 30 -5.56 -5.42 -2.07
CA ALA A 30 -4.25 -4.95 -1.61
C ALA A 30 -3.14 -5.26 -2.63
N LYS A 31 -3.15 -6.45 -3.25
CA LYS A 31 -2.21 -6.80 -4.33
C LYS A 31 -2.41 -5.95 -5.59
N ALA A 32 -3.66 -5.75 -6.00
CA ALA A 32 -3.98 -4.90 -7.15
C ALA A 32 -3.57 -3.43 -6.90
N TYR A 33 -3.85 -2.92 -5.71
CA TYR A 33 -3.45 -1.59 -5.26
C TYR A 33 -1.93 -1.43 -5.25
N ALA A 34 -1.20 -2.38 -4.63
CA ALA A 34 0.27 -2.36 -4.61
C ALA A 34 0.88 -2.42 -6.02
N HIS A 35 0.29 -3.20 -6.94
CA HIS A 35 0.75 -3.23 -8.33
C HIS A 35 0.57 -1.88 -9.02
N ARG A 36 -0.62 -1.26 -8.92
CA ARG A 36 -0.87 0.09 -9.47
C ARG A 36 0.11 1.11 -8.88
N LEU A 37 0.25 1.11 -7.56
CA LEU A 37 1.13 2.03 -6.85
C LEU A 37 2.61 1.89 -7.27
N ARG A 38 3.09 0.67 -7.52
CA ARG A 38 4.45 0.45 -8.04
C ARG A 38 4.65 1.10 -9.41
N ASN A 39 3.65 1.01 -10.30
CA ASN A 39 3.71 1.64 -11.61
C ASN A 39 3.71 3.17 -11.49
N ASP A 40 2.84 3.72 -10.64
CA ASP A 40 2.74 5.17 -10.42
C ASP A 40 4.04 5.72 -9.82
N VAL A 41 4.61 5.03 -8.82
CA VAL A 41 5.91 5.38 -8.22
C VAL A 41 7.03 5.30 -9.25
N ALA A 42 7.07 4.25 -10.08
CA ALA A 42 8.08 4.12 -11.13
C ALA A 42 7.99 5.25 -12.17
N ALA A 43 6.79 5.63 -12.58
CA ALA A 43 6.56 6.76 -13.47
C ALA A 43 6.98 8.10 -12.82
N ALA A 44 6.65 8.30 -11.54
CA ALA A 44 6.96 9.50 -10.78
C ALA A 44 8.42 9.60 -10.32
N LYS A 45 9.26 8.57 -10.46
CA LYS A 45 10.69 8.68 -10.10
C LYS A 45 11.43 9.70 -10.96
N ASN A 46 11.03 9.85 -12.23
CA ASN A 46 11.71 10.68 -13.21
C ASN A 46 11.11 12.09 -13.35
N TYR A 47 9.96 12.35 -12.71
CA TYR A 47 9.22 13.60 -12.82
C TYR A 47 8.83 14.13 -11.44
N PRO A 48 8.65 15.44 -11.23
CA PRO A 48 8.23 16.01 -9.94
C PRO A 48 6.74 15.77 -9.64
N THR A 49 6.20 14.61 -10.00
CA THR A 49 4.79 14.24 -9.79
C THR A 49 4.62 13.60 -8.41
N LEU A 50 3.55 13.98 -7.72
CA LEU A 50 3.16 13.35 -6.45
C LEU A 50 2.30 12.12 -6.74
N VAL A 51 2.53 11.05 -5.98
CA VAL A 51 1.75 9.82 -6.05
C VAL A 51 0.79 9.80 -4.88
N GLU A 52 -0.46 9.47 -5.17
CA GLU A 52 -1.51 9.35 -4.17
C GLU A 52 -1.37 8.03 -3.38
N PHE A 53 -1.44 8.10 -2.06
CA PHE A 53 -1.44 6.95 -1.16
C PHE A 53 -2.62 7.06 -0.19
N ASP A 54 -3.49 6.05 -0.19
CA ASP A 54 -4.69 6.04 0.62
C ASP A 54 -4.41 5.41 1.99
N ALA A 55 -4.15 6.27 2.98
CA ALA A 55 -4.00 5.86 4.38
C ALA A 55 -5.35 5.75 5.12
N SER A 56 -6.46 6.11 4.46
CA SER A 56 -7.88 6.04 4.85
C SER A 56 -8.33 6.73 6.14
N ASP A 57 -7.47 6.96 7.13
CA ASP A 57 -7.85 7.62 8.40
C ASP A 57 -7.92 9.15 8.32
N GLY A 58 -7.41 9.76 7.24
CA GLY A 58 -7.39 11.22 7.04
C GLY A 58 -7.52 11.66 5.58
N GLY A 59 -7.94 10.75 4.70
CA GLY A 59 -7.88 10.93 3.25
C GLY A 59 -6.52 10.57 2.65
N PRO A 60 -6.36 10.73 1.32
CA PRO A 60 -5.12 10.37 0.65
C PRO A 60 -3.99 11.30 1.07
N CYS A 61 -2.83 10.72 1.36
CA CYS A 61 -1.59 11.45 1.48
C CYS A 61 -0.82 11.41 0.16
N TRP A 62 0.02 12.42 -0.06
CA TRP A 62 0.78 12.57 -1.29
C TRP A 62 2.25 12.26 -1.02
N ILE A 63 2.77 11.22 -1.67
CA ILE A 63 4.16 10.79 -1.52
C ILE A 63 4.98 11.13 -2.76
N ARG A 64 6.26 11.48 -2.56
CA ARG A 64 7.20 11.67 -3.67
C ARG A 64 7.74 10.31 -4.10
N GLY A 65 7.47 9.89 -5.33
CA GLY A 65 7.89 8.58 -5.86
C GLY A 65 9.39 8.31 -5.72
N ARG A 66 10.24 9.34 -5.88
CA ARG A 66 11.71 9.22 -5.69
C ARG A 66 12.15 8.87 -4.27
N ASN A 67 11.32 9.13 -3.26
CA ASN A 67 11.62 8.83 -1.86
C ASN A 67 11.11 7.44 -1.43
N VAL A 68 10.43 6.71 -2.33
CA VAL A 68 9.90 5.38 -2.06
C VAL A 68 10.98 4.32 -2.29
N SER A 69 11.29 3.55 -1.25
CA SER A 69 12.25 2.45 -1.30
C SER A 69 11.59 1.08 -1.39
N VAL A 70 10.46 0.88 -0.71
CA VAL A 70 9.78 -0.42 -0.60
C VAL A 70 8.28 -0.25 -0.72
N ILE A 71 7.63 -1.19 -1.44
CA ILE A 71 6.17 -1.36 -1.48
C ILE A 71 5.87 -2.85 -1.29
N ASP A 72 5.18 -3.17 -0.20
CA ASP A 72 4.94 -4.54 0.24
C ASP A 72 3.47 -4.75 0.61
N VAL A 73 2.99 -5.99 0.51
CA VAL A 73 1.65 -6.40 0.94
C VAL A 73 1.80 -7.37 2.09
N VAL A 74 1.28 -6.99 3.25
CA VAL A 74 1.32 -7.81 4.46
C VAL A 74 -0.05 -8.40 4.72
N SER A 75 -0.12 -9.72 4.89
CA SER A 75 -1.32 -10.36 5.40
C SER A 75 -1.53 -9.95 6.86
N THR A 76 -2.75 -9.58 7.21
CA THR A 76 -3.14 -9.28 8.60
C THR A 76 -3.55 -10.54 9.37
N GLU A 77 -3.65 -11.68 8.69
CA GLU A 77 -3.74 -12.98 9.35
C GLU A 77 -2.38 -13.30 9.97
N ASP A 78 -2.38 -13.42 11.30
CA ASP A 78 -1.22 -13.70 12.12
C ASP A 78 -0.51 -14.97 11.60
N PRO A 79 0.79 -14.95 11.26
CA PRO A 79 1.53 -16.16 10.92
C PRO A 79 1.72 -17.12 12.12
N GLY A 80 1.11 -16.82 13.28
CA GLY A 80 1.22 -17.59 14.52
C GLY A 80 -0.11 -17.94 15.23
N ALA A 81 -1.27 -17.84 14.56
CA ALA A 81 -2.55 -18.31 15.11
C ALA A 81 -2.82 -19.79 14.78
#